data_AF-A0A2E4J5D0-F1
#
_entry.id   AF-A0A2E4J5D0-F1
#
_cell.length_a   1.000
_cell.length_b   1.000
_cell.length_c   1.000
_cell.angle_alpha   90.00
_cell.angle_beta   90.00
_cell.angle_gamma   90.00
#
_symmetry.space_group_name_H-M   'P 1'
#
loop_
_entity.id
_entity.type
_entity.pdbx_description
1 polymer ?
#
loop_
_entity_poly.entity_id
_entity_poly.type
_entity_poly.pdbx_seq_one_letter_code
_entity_poly.pdbx_strand_id
1 'polypeptide(L)'
;MKKSPLTERQRQIARLRAALSELKCWGVGESYRKGKKIMQKVCDDDGRQRIVHAGGATTKYDGNPKKIAAVRKLHECDAKRPKRGTARYLACEHLWKLKK
;
A
#
# COMPACT_ATOMS: atom_id res chain seq x y z
N MET A 1 -18.43 31.86 13.71
CA MET A 1 -17.57 30.92 14.47
C MET A 1 -16.75 30.09 13.48
N LYS A 2 -15.42 30.25 13.42
CA LYS A 2 -14.56 29.42 12.56
C LYS A 2 -14.32 28.09 13.30
N LYS A 3 -14.71 26.96 12.70
CA LYS A 3 -14.42 25.62 13.26
C LYS A 3 -12.91 25.47 13.41
N SER A 4 -12.46 25.05 14.60
CA SER A 4 -11.04 24.79 14.84
C SER A 4 -10.56 23.69 13.87
N PRO A 5 -9.39 23.85 13.22
CA PRO A 5 -8.93 22.89 12.23
C PRO A 5 -8.72 21.51 12.84
N LEU A 6 -9.14 20.46 12.12
CA LEU A 6 -8.92 19.08 12.55
C LEU A 6 -7.43 18.83 12.82
N THR A 7 -7.16 18.13 13.92
CA THR A 7 -5.83 17.61 14.25
C THR A 7 -5.37 16.60 13.18
N GLU A 8 -4.06 16.42 13.03
CA GLU A 8 -3.52 15.46 12.05
C GLU A 8 -4.02 14.03 12.33
N ARG A 9 -4.18 13.66 13.60
CA ARG A 9 -4.77 12.36 13.99
C ARG A 9 -6.20 12.22 13.48
N GLN A 10 -7.03 13.25 13.63
CA GLN A 10 -8.41 13.23 13.11
C GLN A 10 -8.45 13.12 11.58
N ARG A 11 -7.55 13.82 10.87
CA ARG A 11 -7.43 13.71 9.40
C ARG A 11 -7.02 12.30 8.98
N GLN A 12 -6.10 11.67 9.71
CA GLN A 12 -5.68 10.30 9.42
C GLN A 12 -6.80 9.29 9.64
N ILE A 13 -7.58 9.44 10.71
CA ILE A 13 -8.76 8.59 10.95
C ILE A 13 -9.80 8.78 9.85
N ALA A 14 -10.06 10.01 9.42
CA ALA A 14 -10.99 10.29 8.32
C ALA A 14 -10.54 9.62 7.01
N ARG A 15 -9.25 9.73 6.66
CA ARG A 15 -8.66 9.07 5.48
C ARG A 15 -8.71 7.54 5.57
N LEU A 16 -8.46 6.98 6.74
CA LEU A 16 -8.58 5.53 6.97
C LEU A 16 -10.02 5.07 6.74
N ARG A 17 -11.00 5.77 7.31
CA ARG A 17 -12.43 5.44 7.11
C ARG A 17 -12.85 5.56 5.64
N ALA A 18 -12.41 6.61 4.96
CA ALA A 18 -12.66 6.79 3.52
C ALA A 18 -12.06 5.62 2.71
N ALA A 19 -10.78 5.29 2.92
CA ALA A 19 -10.12 4.18 2.22
C ALA A 19 -10.79 2.83 2.50
N LEU A 20 -11.24 2.59 3.73
CA LEU A 20 -12.01 1.37 4.07
C LEU A 20 -13.37 1.34 3.36
N SER A 21 -14.00 2.48 3.12
CA SER A 21 -15.30 2.56 2.44
C SER A 21 -15.18 2.44 0.91
N GLU A 22 -14.18 3.09 0.32
CA GLU A 22 -14.02 3.19 -1.13
C GLU A 22 -13.43 1.93 -1.76
N LEU A 23 -12.49 1.27 -1.08
CA LEU A 23 -11.86 0.07 -1.61
C LEU A 23 -12.73 -1.16 -1.37
N LYS A 24 -12.88 -1.97 -2.43
CA LYS A 24 -13.36 -3.35 -2.31
C LYS A 24 -12.38 -4.19 -1.49
N CYS A 25 -12.84 -5.29 -0.89
CA CYS A 25 -11.93 -6.24 -0.23
C CYS A 25 -10.84 -6.70 -1.20
N TRP A 26 -9.60 -6.64 -0.74
CA TRP A 26 -8.38 -6.89 -1.52
C TRP A 26 -8.11 -5.92 -2.68
N GLY A 27 -8.91 -4.86 -2.80
CA GLY A 27 -8.72 -3.78 -3.76
C GLY A 27 -7.49 -2.94 -3.44
N VAL A 28 -6.79 -2.52 -4.49
CA VAL A 28 -5.58 -1.69 -4.42
C VAL A 28 -5.90 -0.29 -4.94
N GLY A 29 -5.36 0.72 -4.28
CA GLY A 29 -5.48 2.13 -4.68
C GLY A 29 -4.24 2.93 -4.31
N GLU A 30 -4.29 4.24 -4.57
CA GLU A 30 -3.24 5.17 -4.17
C GLU A 30 -3.22 5.36 -2.65
N SER A 31 -2.04 5.39 -2.05
CA SER A 31 -1.91 5.55 -0.62
C SER A 31 -2.07 7.00 -0.18
N TYR A 32 -3.01 7.26 0.74
CA TYR A 32 -3.12 8.56 1.42
C TYR A 32 -1.98 8.86 2.42
N ARG A 33 -1.19 7.84 2.80
CA ARG A 33 -0.10 8.00 3.76
C ARG A 33 1.13 8.62 3.08
N LYS A 34 1.60 9.74 3.61
CA LYS A 34 2.81 10.44 3.13
C LYS A 34 3.98 9.46 3.05
N GLY A 35 4.69 9.50 1.91
CA GLY A 35 5.84 8.63 1.68
C GLY A 35 5.50 7.21 1.25
N LYS A 36 4.21 6.88 1.04
CA LYS A 36 3.77 5.58 0.54
C LYS A 36 3.09 5.72 -0.83
N LYS A 37 3.30 4.74 -1.72
CA LYS A 37 2.78 4.79 -3.10
C LYS A 37 1.39 4.18 -3.24
N ILE A 38 1.22 2.96 -2.74
CA ILE A 38 -0.03 2.22 -2.90
C ILE A 38 -0.56 1.72 -1.56
N MET A 39 -1.86 1.48 -1.50
CA MET A 39 -2.51 0.87 -0.35
C MET A 39 -3.47 -0.24 -0.80
N GLN A 40 -3.77 -1.17 0.10
CA GLN A 40 -4.72 -2.25 -0.13
C GLN A 40 -5.64 -2.40 1.07
N LYS A 41 -6.93 -2.60 0.81
CA LYS A 41 -7.88 -3.06 1.83
C LYS A 41 -7.73 -4.56 2.01
N VAL A 42 -7.30 -4.96 3.20
CA VAL A 42 -7.21 -6.36 3.61
C VAL A 42 -8.44 -6.68 4.44
N CYS A 43 -9.15 -7.73 4.04
CA CYS A 43 -10.27 -8.30 4.77
C CYS A 43 -9.83 -9.69 5.23
N ASP A 44 -9.83 -9.94 6.54
CA ASP A 44 -9.58 -11.27 7.07
C ASP A 44 -10.89 -12.06 7.22
N ASP A 45 -10.75 -13.35 7.49
CA ASP A 45 -11.86 -14.29 7.61
C ASP A 45 -12.70 -14.02 8.89
N ASP A 46 -12.13 -13.29 9.85
CA ASP A 46 -12.78 -12.83 11.09
C ASP A 46 -13.60 -11.53 10.89
N GLY A 47 -13.71 -11.05 9.65
CA GLY A 47 -14.47 -9.85 9.29
C GLY A 47 -13.77 -8.52 9.62
N ARG A 48 -12.53 -8.53 10.11
CA ARG A 48 -11.73 -7.33 10.36
C ARG A 48 -11.19 -6.79 9.04
N GLN A 49 -11.24 -5.47 8.94
CA GLN A 49 -10.79 -4.75 7.77
C GLN A 49 -9.67 -3.79 8.14
N ARG A 50 -8.59 -3.82 7.39
CA ARG A 50 -7.44 -2.91 7.60
C ARG A 50 -6.85 -2.44 6.29
N ILE A 51 -6.23 -1.27 6.31
CA ILE A 51 -5.48 -0.72 5.18
C ILE A 51 -3.99 -1.02 5.35
N VAL A 52 -3.38 -1.59 4.32
CA VAL A 52 -1.94 -1.85 4.25
C VAL A 52 -1.33 -0.91 3.23
N HIS A 53 -0.28 -0.18 3.59
CA HIS A 53 0.42 0.74 2.71
C HIS A 53 1.79 0.19 2.29
N ALA A 54 2.16 0.33 1.02
CA ALA A 54 3.41 -0.18 0.46
C ALA A 54 4.08 0.78 -0.54
N GLY A 55 5.39 0.55 -0.75
CA GLY A 55 6.25 1.34 -1.64
C GLY A 55 6.68 2.66 -1.05
N GLY A 56 7.97 2.99 -1.04
CA GLY A 56 8.44 4.33 -0.66
C GLY A 56 8.19 5.34 -1.78
N ALA A 57 7.66 6.52 -1.48
CA ALA A 57 7.46 7.57 -2.49
C ALA A 57 8.79 8.10 -3.04
N THR A 58 9.84 8.13 -2.20
CA THR A 58 11.20 8.56 -2.58
C THR A 58 11.93 7.56 -3.46
N THR A 59 11.44 6.32 -3.55
CA THR A 59 12.07 5.28 -4.35
C THR A 59 11.60 5.38 -5.80
N LYS A 60 12.34 6.18 -6.57
CA LYS A 60 12.21 6.37 -8.02
C LYS A 60 12.75 5.15 -8.78
N TYR A 61 11.96 4.08 -8.77
CA TYR A 61 12.14 2.92 -9.63
C TYR A 61 11.36 3.17 -10.92
N ASP A 62 11.85 4.10 -11.73
CA ASP A 62 11.14 4.68 -12.86
C ASP A 62 11.10 3.68 -14.02
N GLY A 63 10.30 2.62 -13.89
CA GLY A 63 10.13 1.57 -14.91
C GLY A 63 11.40 0.77 -15.24
N ASN A 64 12.56 1.08 -14.66
CA ASN A 64 13.83 0.43 -14.96
C ASN A 64 13.79 -1.04 -14.49
N PRO A 65 13.79 -2.02 -15.42
CA PRO A 65 13.63 -3.43 -15.07
C PRO A 65 14.75 -3.96 -14.17
N LYS A 66 15.99 -3.47 -14.35
CA LYS A 66 17.13 -3.89 -13.52
C LYS A 66 16.98 -3.46 -12.07
N LYS A 67 16.53 -2.21 -11.84
CA LYS A 67 16.28 -1.70 -10.48
C LYS A 67 15.10 -2.42 -9.83
N ILE A 68 14.03 -2.67 -10.60
CA ILE A 68 12.88 -3.46 -10.12
C ILE A 68 13.32 -4.87 -9.73
N ALA A 69 14.09 -5.56 -10.58
CA ALA A 69 14.61 -6.91 -10.31
C ALA A 69 15.51 -6.94 -9.05
N ALA A 70 16.39 -5.96 -8.88
CA ALA A 70 17.22 -5.85 -7.68
C ALA A 70 16.37 -5.70 -6.41
N VAL A 71 15.35 -4.83 -6.44
CA VAL A 71 14.47 -4.61 -5.28
C VAL A 71 13.63 -5.85 -4.97
N ARG A 72 13.12 -6.53 -6.02
CA ARG A 72 12.41 -7.80 -5.87
C ARG A 72 13.30 -8.85 -5.22
N LYS A 73 14.56 -8.97 -5.63
CA LYS A 73 15.54 -9.88 -5.05
C LYS A 73 15.80 -9.56 -3.57
N LEU A 74 16.03 -8.28 -3.25
CA LEU A 74 16.26 -7.84 -1.86
C LEU A 74 15.07 -8.10 -0.93
N HIS A 75 13.85 -8.08 -1.48
CA HIS A 75 12.62 -8.38 -0.73
C HIS A 75 12.16 -9.82 -0.91
N GLU A 76 12.97 -10.67 -1.55
CA GLU A 76 12.69 -12.08 -1.79
C GLU A 76 11.33 -12.34 -2.45
N CYS A 77 10.89 -11.44 -3.33
CA CYS A 77 9.59 -11.53 -3.98
C CYS A 77 9.41 -12.86 -4.74
N ASP A 78 10.51 -13.39 -5.31
CA ASP A 78 10.52 -14.57 -6.16
C ASP A 78 11.03 -15.83 -5.44
N ALA A 79 11.72 -15.69 -4.29
CA ALA A 79 12.27 -16.83 -3.54
C ALA A 79 11.22 -17.51 -2.66
N LYS A 80 10.36 -16.72 -1.99
CA LYS A 80 9.23 -17.23 -1.22
C LYS A 80 8.03 -16.32 -1.39
N ARG A 81 6.92 -16.87 -1.87
CA ARG A 81 5.70 -16.10 -2.09
C ARG A 81 5.31 -15.35 -0.80
N PRO A 82 5.24 -14.01 -0.83
CA PRO A 82 4.88 -13.23 0.35
C PRO A 82 3.47 -13.56 0.83
N LYS A 83 3.25 -13.53 2.15
CA LYS A 83 1.91 -13.72 2.73
C LYS A 83 0.97 -12.61 2.24
N ARG A 84 -0.19 -12.99 1.70
CA ARG A 84 -1.24 -12.06 1.25
C ARG A 84 -1.64 -11.11 2.39
N GLY A 85 -1.90 -9.85 2.05
CA GLY A 85 -2.25 -8.82 3.03
C GLY A 85 -1.07 -8.27 3.84
N THR A 86 0.16 -8.48 3.36
CA THR A 86 1.35 -7.80 3.88
C THR A 86 1.81 -6.71 2.92
N ALA A 87 2.56 -5.72 3.44
CA ALA A 87 3.12 -4.66 2.59
C ALA A 87 4.10 -5.21 1.55
N ARG A 88 4.83 -6.28 1.90
CA ARG A 88 5.73 -6.99 0.99
C ARG A 88 4.95 -7.61 -0.18
N TYR A 89 3.87 -8.34 0.13
CA TYR A 89 2.99 -8.88 -0.90
C TYR A 89 2.47 -7.79 -1.83
N LEU A 90 1.91 -6.72 -1.25
CA LEU A 90 1.35 -5.61 -2.02
C LEU A 90 2.41 -4.99 -2.96
N ALA A 91 3.63 -4.78 -2.48
CA ALA A 91 4.72 -4.23 -3.28
C ALA A 91 5.15 -5.19 -4.40
N CYS A 92 5.42 -6.46 -4.08
CA CYS A 92 5.86 -7.46 -5.06
C CYS A 92 4.81 -7.73 -6.15
N GLU A 93 3.53 -7.71 -5.79
CA GLU A 93 2.42 -8.06 -6.69
C GLU A 93 1.86 -6.87 -7.49
N HIS A 94 1.95 -5.64 -6.99
CA HIS A 94 1.29 -4.50 -7.64
C HIS A 94 2.23 -3.35 -7.99
N LEU A 95 3.33 -3.19 -7.27
CA LEU A 95 4.24 -2.05 -7.48
C LEU A 95 5.46 -2.41 -8.32
N TRP A 96 6.11 -3.52 -7.99
CA TRP A 96 7.34 -3.99 -8.63
C TRP A 96 7.06 -5.09 -9.64
N LYS A 97 5.94 -4.97 -10.36
CA LYS A 97 5.66 -5.84 -11.49
C LYS A 97 6.64 -5.51 -12.60
N LEU A 98 7.44 -6.50 -13.00
CA LEU A 98 8.13 -6.45 -14.27
C LEU A 98 7.04 -6.40 -15.34
N LYS A 99 7.01 -5.33 -16.15
CA LYS A 99 6.21 -5.36 -17.37
C LYS A 99 6.80 -6.50 -18.22
N LYS A 100 5.96 -7.48 -18.55
CA LYS A 100 6.30 -8.50 -19.55
C LYS A 100 6.43 -7.84 -20.91
#